data_AF-A0A7C6YHW1-F1
#
_entry.id   AF-A0A7C6YHW1-F1
#
_cell.length_a   1.000
_cell.length_b   1.000
_cell.length_c   1.000
_cell.angle_alpha   90.00
_cell.angle_beta   90.00
_cell.angle_gamma   90.00
#
_symmetry.space_group_name_H-M   'P 1'
#
loop_
_entity.id
_entity.type
_entity.pdbx_description
1 polymer ?
#
loop_
_entity_poly.entity_id
_entity_poly.type
_entity_poly.pdbx_seq_one_letter_code
_entity_poly.pdbx_strand_id
1 'polypeptide(L)'
;MDINELRQAAAETVSRDDVKYLLGWQQGSFGYRVSPVMVEEAAGVEKLIFSPLCTSNLAVYLAKTEKLPLPRGQEPDRRKVALMVKGCDSRAVVQLLVEKGLQRDQLVILGCPCPGVVDLHLLQKKYPETAASVEMAWQEGSFLLRADGRETLIPREELLAEKCRLCRYPNPVISDLTIGETVEPREPAVDQ
;
A
#
# COMPACT_ATOMS: atom_id res chain seq x y z
N MET A 1 -4.56 3.92 -11.27
CA MET A 1 -3.61 4.88 -10.69
C MET A 1 -2.45 4.99 -11.65
N ASP A 2 -2.08 6.22 -12.01
CA ASP A 2 -0.86 6.46 -12.77
C ASP A 2 0.35 6.34 -11.85
N ILE A 3 1.33 5.53 -12.25
CA ILE A 3 2.55 5.31 -11.47
C ILE A 3 3.43 6.56 -11.40
N ASN A 4 3.36 7.43 -12.42
CA ASN A 4 4.13 8.68 -12.45
C ASN A 4 3.57 9.68 -11.44
N GLU A 5 2.24 9.78 -11.33
CA GLU A 5 1.57 10.60 -10.32
C GLU A 5 1.96 10.16 -8.91
N LEU A 6 1.97 8.85 -8.66
CA LEU A 6 2.43 8.28 -7.39
C LEU A 6 3.88 8.69 -7.08
N ARG A 7 4.77 8.49 -8.04
CA ARG A 7 6.21 8.76 -7.86
C ARG A 7 6.49 10.24 -7.67
N GLN A 8 5.79 11.11 -8.39
CA GLN A 8 5.90 12.56 -8.22
C GLN A 8 5.47 12.98 -6.81
N ALA A 9 4.28 12.58 -6.38
CA ALA A 9 3.76 12.87 -5.04
C ALA A 9 4.69 12.33 -3.93
N ALA A 10 5.24 11.13 -4.13
CA ALA A 10 6.22 10.53 -3.23
C ALA A 10 7.53 11.34 -3.19
N ALA A 11 8.03 11.79 -4.34
CA ALA A 11 9.28 12.57 -4.43
C ALA A 11 9.15 13.92 -3.75
N GLU A 12 8.03 14.61 -3.98
CA GLU A 12 7.68 15.87 -3.31
C GLU A 12 7.59 15.67 -1.79
N THR A 13 6.97 14.57 -1.34
CA THR A 13 6.84 14.26 0.09
C THR A 13 8.18 13.99 0.76
N VAL A 14 9.03 13.17 0.15
CA VAL A 14 10.34 12.78 0.70
C VAL A 14 11.34 13.93 0.67
N SER A 15 11.17 14.89 -0.25
CA SER A 15 12.02 16.08 -0.35
C SER A 15 11.76 17.12 0.74
N ARG A 16 10.74 16.92 1.59
CA ARG A 16 10.45 17.78 2.74
C ARG A 16 11.46 17.53 3.86
N ASP A 17 11.97 18.61 4.44
CA ASP A 17 12.89 18.59 5.58
C ASP A 17 12.24 18.03 6.86
N ASP A 18 10.92 18.18 6.99
CA ASP A 18 10.12 17.66 8.10
C ASP A 18 9.73 16.17 7.95
N VAL A 19 10.17 15.49 6.89
CA VAL A 19 9.89 14.06 6.64
C VAL A 19 11.17 13.24 6.77
N LYS A 20 11.09 12.12 7.49
CA LYS A 20 12.20 11.19 7.71
C LYS A 20 12.37 10.21 6.55
N TYR A 21 11.27 9.55 6.19
CA TYR A 21 11.17 8.61 5.08
C TYR A 21 9.69 8.41 4.71
N LEU A 22 9.46 7.89 3.51
CA LEU A 22 8.18 7.36 3.05
C LEU A 22 8.18 5.83 3.10
N LEU A 23 7.19 5.26 3.78
CA LEU A 23 6.86 3.84 3.71
C LEU A 23 5.91 3.58 2.55
N GLY A 24 6.35 2.75 1.62
CA GLY A 24 5.55 2.29 0.49
C GLY A 24 5.74 0.81 0.20
N TRP A 25 5.20 0.37 -0.93
CA TRP A 25 5.37 -1.00 -1.43
C TRP A 25 6.40 -1.03 -2.55
N GLN A 26 7.23 -2.07 -2.60
CA GLN A 26 8.12 -2.37 -3.72
C GLN A 26 7.91 -3.80 -4.21
N GLN A 27 8.26 -4.02 -5.47
CA GLN A 27 8.29 -5.37 -6.04
C GLN A 27 9.31 -6.24 -5.28
N GLY A 28 8.88 -7.42 -4.84
CA GLY A 28 9.76 -8.41 -4.25
C GLY A 28 10.55 -9.17 -5.31
N SER A 29 11.61 -9.87 -4.90
CA SER A 29 12.51 -10.59 -5.79
C SER A 29 11.98 -11.94 -6.30
N PHE A 30 10.79 -12.38 -5.87
CA PHE A 30 10.29 -13.72 -6.15
C PHE A 30 8.77 -13.74 -6.30
N GLY A 31 8.29 -14.26 -7.43
CA GLY A 31 6.87 -14.49 -7.70
C GLY A 31 6.00 -13.26 -7.39
N TYR A 32 4.94 -13.50 -6.61
CA TYR A 32 3.93 -12.52 -6.22
C TYR A 32 4.31 -11.63 -5.04
N ARG A 33 5.55 -11.73 -4.54
CA ARG A 33 5.92 -11.04 -3.30
C ARG A 33 5.98 -9.53 -3.53
N VAL A 34 5.38 -8.81 -2.60
CA VAL A 34 5.49 -7.36 -2.45
C VAL A 34 5.99 -7.09 -1.04
N SER A 35 7.03 -6.26 -0.94
CA SER A 35 7.69 -5.94 0.32
C SER A 35 7.49 -4.47 0.67
N PRO A 36 7.53 -4.11 1.97
CA PRO A 36 7.66 -2.70 2.33
C PRO A 36 9.00 -2.14 1.83
N VAL A 37 9.03 -0.84 1.56
CA VAL A 37 10.25 -0.08 1.29
C VAL A 37 10.22 1.23 2.07
N MET A 38 11.37 1.62 2.60
CA MET A 38 11.61 2.95 3.17
C MET A 38 12.35 3.77 2.11
N VAL A 39 11.76 4.90 1.73
CA VAL A 39 12.33 5.83 0.75
C VAL A 39 12.72 7.11 1.46
N GLU A 40 14.02 7.38 1.53
CA GLU A 40 14.61 8.56 2.20
C GLU A 40 15.01 9.66 1.21
N GLU A 41 15.13 9.33 -0.07
CA GLU A 41 15.57 10.25 -1.13
C GLU A 41 14.65 10.14 -2.35
N ALA A 42 14.54 11.24 -3.11
CA ALA A 42 13.71 11.30 -4.31
C ALA A 42 14.04 10.20 -5.33
N ALA A 43 15.31 9.81 -5.48
CA ALA A 43 15.69 8.72 -6.40
C ALA A 43 15.11 7.36 -6.02
N GLY A 44 14.79 7.15 -4.74
CA GLY A 44 14.23 5.89 -4.24
C GLY A 44 12.76 5.66 -4.62
N VAL A 45 12.04 6.69 -5.09
CA VAL A 45 10.61 6.57 -5.47
C VAL A 45 10.39 5.64 -6.64
N GLU A 46 11.41 5.42 -7.48
CA GLU A 46 11.36 4.48 -8.61
C GLU A 46 11.05 3.03 -8.17
N LYS A 47 11.36 2.69 -6.92
CA LYS A 47 11.05 1.37 -6.34
C LYS A 47 9.58 1.21 -5.97
N LEU A 48 8.85 2.32 -5.83
CA LEU A 48 7.48 2.30 -5.36
C LEU A 48 6.56 1.71 -6.43
N ILE A 49 5.66 0.84 -5.97
CA ILE A 49 4.60 0.26 -6.77
C ILE A 49 3.27 0.41 -6.03
N PHE A 50 2.19 0.43 -6.80
CA PHE A 50 0.84 0.22 -6.28
C PHE A 50 0.09 -0.71 -7.22
N SER A 51 -0.16 -1.93 -6.77
CA SER A 51 -0.72 -3.02 -7.57
C SER A 51 -1.70 -3.85 -6.75
N PRO A 52 -2.51 -4.74 -7.38
CA PRO A 52 -3.39 -5.60 -6.61
C PRO A 52 -2.64 -6.64 -5.75
N LEU A 53 -1.32 -6.78 -5.90
CA LEU A 53 -0.45 -7.59 -5.04
C LEU A 53 -0.06 -6.88 -3.72
N CYS A 54 -0.33 -5.57 -3.58
CA CYS A 54 -0.08 -4.79 -2.37
C CYS A 54 -1.05 -5.14 -1.23
N THR A 55 -1.06 -6.41 -0.80
CA THR A 55 -2.01 -6.98 0.16
C THR A 55 -1.69 -6.65 1.62
N SER A 56 -0.43 -6.34 1.91
CA SER A 56 0.08 -6.01 3.24
C SER A 56 -0.40 -4.63 3.71
N ASN A 57 -0.62 -4.50 5.01
CA ASN A 57 -0.93 -3.24 5.66
C ASN A 57 0.38 -2.62 6.18
N LEU A 58 0.79 -1.48 5.62
CA LEU A 58 2.05 -0.83 6.02
C LEU A 58 1.98 -0.15 7.40
N ALA A 59 0.78 0.11 7.93
CA ALA A 59 0.61 0.73 9.26
C ALA A 59 1.22 -0.11 10.39
N VAL A 60 1.38 -1.44 10.19
CA VAL A 60 2.01 -2.35 11.17
C VAL A 60 3.49 -2.02 11.40
N TYR A 61 4.14 -1.31 10.48
CA TYR A 61 5.55 -0.93 10.59
C TYR A 61 5.75 0.31 11.44
N LEU A 62 4.75 1.21 11.53
CA LEU A 62 4.83 2.44 12.33
C LEU A 62 5.11 2.15 13.82
N ALA A 63 4.51 1.08 14.36
CA ALA A 63 4.70 0.69 15.76
C ALA A 63 6.08 0.06 16.05
N LYS A 64 6.80 -0.40 15.01
CA LYS A 64 8.09 -1.10 15.14
C LYS A 64 9.29 -0.17 15.00
N THR A 65 9.17 0.85 14.15
CA THR A 65 10.28 1.76 13.81
C THR A 65 10.59 2.76 14.92
N GLU A 66 9.59 3.21 15.69
CA GLU A 66 9.77 4.25 16.72
C GLU A 66 10.12 3.72 18.12
N LYS A 67 10.18 2.39 18.31
CA LYS A 67 10.42 1.78 19.63
C LYS A 67 11.84 1.23 19.84
N LEU A 68 12.74 1.44 18.89
CA LEU A 68 14.14 1.02 19.07
C LEU A 68 14.81 1.89 20.14
N PRO A 69 15.54 1.29 21.10
CA PRO A 69 16.21 2.05 22.15
C PRO A 69 17.20 3.03 21.51
N LEU A 70 17.07 4.31 21.85
CA LEU A 70 17.99 5.34 21.37
C LEU A 70 19.40 5.06 21.90
N PRO A 71 20.43 5.08 21.03
CA PRO A 71 21.81 5.06 21.48
C PRO A 71 22.07 6.20 22.47
N ARG A 72 22.92 5.94 23.48
CA ARG A 72 23.26 6.96 24.48
C ARG A 72 23.83 8.21 23.80
N GLY A 73 23.22 9.36 24.05
CA GLY A 73 23.67 10.66 23.54
C GLY A 73 23.11 11.06 22.16
N GLN A 74 22.16 10.28 21.60
CA GLN A 74 21.39 10.72 20.43
C GLN A 74 20.02 11.26 20.85
N GLU A 75 19.66 12.40 20.25
CA GLU A 75 18.29 12.91 20.33
C GLU A 75 17.35 12.07 19.46
N PRO A 76 16.09 11.87 19.89
CA PRO A 76 15.09 11.21 19.07
C PRO A 76 14.87 12.01 17.78
N ASP A 77 14.85 11.31 16.64
CA ASP A 77 14.42 11.93 15.39
C ASP A 77 12.95 12.31 15.48
N ARG A 78 12.64 13.60 15.35
CA ARG A 78 11.27 14.14 15.45
C ARG A 78 10.61 14.36 14.10
N ARG A 79 11.31 14.07 13.00
CA ARG A 79 10.73 14.19 11.65
C ARG A 79 9.59 13.20 11.48
N LYS A 80 8.63 13.59 10.65
CA LYS A 80 7.41 12.82 10.39
C LYS A 80 7.72 11.59 9.55
N VAL A 81 6.94 10.54 9.75
CA VAL A 81 6.96 9.37 8.87
C VAL A 81 5.86 9.52 7.83
N ALA A 82 6.24 9.48 6.56
CA ALA A 82 5.27 9.42 5.49
C ALA A 82 4.85 7.97 5.24
N LEU A 83 3.58 7.73 4.90
CA LEU A 83 3.03 6.39 4.71
C LEU A 83 2.03 6.35 3.56
N MET A 84 2.23 5.41 2.64
CA MET A 84 1.21 5.04 1.66
C MET A 84 0.14 4.16 2.30
N VAL A 85 -1.13 4.47 2.08
CA VAL A 85 -2.25 3.73 2.67
C VAL A 85 -3.33 3.42 1.64
N LYS A 86 -3.84 2.18 1.65
CA LYS A 86 -5.13 1.84 1.06
C LYS A 86 -6.27 2.32 1.98
N GLY A 87 -7.51 2.26 1.50
CA GLY A 87 -8.71 2.48 2.32
C GLY A 87 -8.72 1.69 3.64
N CYS A 88 -8.46 0.39 3.59
CA CYS A 88 -8.36 -0.45 4.79
C CYS A 88 -7.17 -0.11 5.70
N ASP A 89 -6.04 0.30 5.14
CA ASP A 89 -4.82 0.63 5.89
C ASP A 89 -5.02 1.94 6.65
N SER A 90 -5.68 2.93 6.02
CA SER A 90 -5.99 4.22 6.64
C SER A 90 -6.86 4.06 7.89
N ARG A 91 -7.78 3.07 7.91
CA ARG A 91 -8.57 2.72 9.10
C ARG A 91 -7.71 2.14 10.22
N ALA A 92 -6.68 1.35 9.87
CA ALA A 92 -5.72 0.86 10.87
C ALA A 92 -4.88 2.01 11.44
N VAL A 93 -4.52 3.01 10.62
CA VAL A 93 -3.86 4.23 11.11
C VAL A 93 -4.77 5.00 12.07
N VAL A 94 -6.06 5.16 11.76
CA VAL A 94 -7.04 5.77 12.70
C VAL A 94 -7.04 5.04 14.04
N GLN A 95 -7.06 3.70 14.03
CA GLN A 95 -7.04 2.92 15.26
C GLN A 95 -5.77 3.17 16.08
N LEU A 96 -4.60 3.21 15.43
CA LEU A 96 -3.32 3.51 16.10
C LEU A 96 -3.29 4.92 16.71
N LEU A 97 -3.92 5.91 16.06
CA LEU A 97 -4.05 7.27 16.57
C LEU A 97 -4.98 7.32 17.79
N VAL A 98 -6.13 6.63 17.74
CA VAL A 98 -7.10 6.58 18.86
C VAL A 98 -6.52 5.87 20.08
N GLU A 99 -5.80 4.77 19.88
CA GLU A 99 -5.11 4.03 20.94
C GLU A 99 -3.87 4.76 21.48
N LYS A 100 -3.59 5.98 20.98
CA LYS A 100 -2.45 6.82 21.36
C LYS A 100 -1.09 6.15 21.15
N GLY A 101 -1.01 5.18 20.24
CA GLY A 101 0.25 4.57 19.82
C GLY A 101 1.13 5.52 19.01
N LEU A 102 0.51 6.52 18.37
CA LEU A 102 1.13 7.57 17.54
C LEU A 102 0.31 8.86 17.65
N GLN A 103 0.95 10.01 17.40
CA GLN A 103 0.28 11.30 17.25
C GLN A 103 0.09 11.64 15.77
N ARG A 104 -0.98 12.36 15.44
CA ARG A 104 -1.34 12.67 14.04
C ARG A 104 -0.32 13.57 13.35
N ASP A 105 0.30 14.46 14.11
CA ASP A 105 1.35 15.38 13.65
C ASP A 105 2.68 14.68 13.33
N GLN A 106 2.85 13.42 13.73
CA GLN A 106 4.01 12.60 13.40
C GLN A 106 3.91 11.91 12.02
N LEU A 107 2.79 12.08 11.30
CA LEU A 107 2.50 11.35 10.06
C LEU A 107 2.22 12.27 8.89
N VAL A 108 2.63 11.83 7.70
CA VAL A 108 2.15 12.32 6.40
C VAL A 108 1.53 11.13 5.65
N ILE A 109 0.26 11.21 5.29
CA ILE A 109 -0.50 10.06 4.78
C ILE A 109 -0.80 10.24 3.30
N LEU A 110 -0.21 9.38 2.47
CA LEU A 110 -0.44 9.29 1.03
C LEU A 110 -1.52 8.24 0.76
N GLY A 111 -2.72 8.72 0.53
CA GLY A 111 -3.92 7.93 0.27
C GLY A 111 -3.96 7.35 -1.14
N CYS A 112 -4.16 6.05 -1.24
CA CYS A 112 -4.26 5.29 -2.48
C CYS A 112 -5.65 4.62 -2.56
N PRO A 113 -6.62 5.18 -3.32
CA PRO A 113 -7.88 4.53 -3.61
C PRO A 113 -7.65 3.13 -4.18
N CYS A 114 -8.29 2.14 -3.56
CA CYS A 114 -8.03 0.74 -3.84
C CYS A 114 -9.31 0.07 -4.34
N PRO A 115 -9.37 -0.34 -5.62
CA PRO A 115 -10.52 -1.10 -6.09
C PRO A 115 -10.56 -2.48 -5.45
N GLY A 116 -9.44 -3.03 -4.97
CA GLY A 116 -9.37 -4.27 -4.21
C GLY A 116 -8.15 -5.09 -4.57
N VAL A 117 -7.65 -5.88 -3.63
CA VAL A 117 -6.44 -6.69 -3.78
C VAL A 117 -6.78 -8.16 -4.00
N VAL A 118 -5.82 -8.93 -4.49
CA VAL A 118 -6.01 -10.38 -4.67
C VAL A 118 -5.87 -11.15 -3.36
N ASP A 119 -6.50 -12.32 -3.35
CA ASP A 119 -6.17 -13.40 -2.45
C ASP A 119 -4.92 -14.12 -2.96
N LEU A 120 -3.80 -13.95 -2.25
CA LEU A 120 -2.52 -14.55 -2.64
C LEU A 120 -2.56 -16.09 -2.61
N HIS A 121 -3.36 -16.68 -1.71
CA HIS A 121 -3.46 -18.13 -1.61
C HIS A 121 -4.21 -18.71 -2.82
N LEU A 122 -5.34 -18.11 -3.20
CA LEU A 122 -6.07 -18.50 -4.42
C LEU A 122 -5.24 -18.26 -5.68
N LEU A 123 -4.50 -17.15 -5.73
CA LEU A 123 -3.60 -16.83 -6.84
C LEU A 123 -2.54 -17.92 -7.00
N GLN A 124 -1.78 -18.23 -5.94
CA GLN A 124 -0.73 -19.26 -5.98
C GLN A 124 -1.27 -20.66 -6.30
N LYS A 125 -2.50 -20.97 -5.88
CA LYS A 125 -3.13 -22.27 -6.14
C LYS A 125 -3.51 -22.44 -7.61
N LYS A 126 -4.03 -21.38 -8.25
CA LYS A 126 -4.52 -21.43 -9.64
C LYS A 126 -3.42 -21.11 -10.66
N TYR A 127 -2.52 -20.22 -10.29
CA TYR A 127 -1.42 -19.72 -11.12
C TYR A 127 -0.13 -19.99 -10.36
N PRO A 128 0.58 -21.10 -10.68
CA PRO A 128 1.83 -21.42 -10.02
C PRO A 128 2.82 -20.28 -10.15
N GLU A 129 3.45 -19.93 -9.03
CA GLU A 129 4.45 -18.86 -8.99
C GLU A 129 5.69 -19.22 -9.80
N THR A 130 6.28 -18.21 -10.43
CA THR A 130 7.54 -18.34 -11.14
C THR A 130 8.68 -17.83 -10.26
N ALA A 131 9.91 -18.24 -10.56
CA ALA A 131 11.09 -17.77 -9.83
C ALA A 131 11.35 -16.27 -10.03
N ALA A 132 10.88 -15.71 -11.16
CA ALA A 132 10.96 -14.29 -11.47
C ALA A 132 9.86 -13.50 -10.75
N SER A 133 10.09 -12.20 -10.56
CA SER A 133 9.04 -11.29 -10.12
C SER A 133 7.98 -11.15 -11.21
N VAL A 134 6.72 -11.14 -10.81
CA VAL A 134 5.60 -10.88 -11.72
C VAL A 134 5.01 -9.51 -11.47
N GLU A 135 4.39 -8.95 -12.50
CA GLU A 135 3.61 -7.73 -12.38
C GLU A 135 2.13 -8.04 -12.44
N MET A 136 1.33 -7.23 -11.76
CA MET A 136 -0.12 -7.34 -11.82
C MET A 136 -0.76 -5.97 -11.84
N ALA A 137 -1.81 -5.80 -12.64
CA ALA A 137 -2.52 -4.55 -12.77
C ALA A 137 -4.03 -4.75 -12.62
N TRP A 138 -4.72 -3.67 -12.25
CA TRP A 138 -6.18 -3.62 -12.32
C TRP A 138 -6.61 -3.34 -13.76
N GLN A 139 -7.60 -4.08 -14.22
CA GLN A 139 -8.32 -3.82 -15.47
C GLN A 139 -9.82 -3.89 -15.19
N GLU A 140 -10.64 -3.28 -16.05
CA GLU A 140 -12.08 -3.29 -15.89
C GLU A 140 -12.61 -4.73 -15.74
N GLY A 141 -13.22 -5.05 -14.60
CA GLY A 141 -13.74 -6.39 -14.29
C GLY A 141 -12.70 -7.51 -14.12
N SER A 142 -11.39 -7.23 -14.15
CA SER A 142 -10.36 -8.29 -14.16
C SER A 142 -9.02 -7.85 -13.54
N PHE A 143 -8.15 -8.82 -13.28
CA PHE A 143 -6.75 -8.61 -12.97
C PHE A 143 -5.89 -9.03 -14.17
N LEU A 144 -4.94 -8.19 -14.56
CA LEU A 144 -3.97 -8.53 -15.59
C LEU A 144 -2.70 -9.04 -14.91
N LEU A 145 -2.37 -10.32 -15.08
CA LEU A 145 -1.13 -10.92 -14.60
C LEU A 145 -0.11 -10.95 -15.74
N ARG A 146 1.09 -10.40 -15.49
CA ARG A 146 2.23 -10.47 -16.41
C ARG A 146 3.35 -11.31 -15.80
N ALA A 147 3.59 -12.48 -16.38
CA ALA A 147 4.62 -13.42 -15.93
C ALA A 147 5.31 -14.03 -17.15
N ASP A 148 6.65 -14.09 -17.13
CA ASP A 148 7.47 -14.70 -18.20
C ASP A 148 7.14 -14.19 -19.62
N GLY A 149 6.84 -12.89 -19.74
CA GLY A 149 6.45 -12.25 -21.01
C GLY A 149 5.05 -12.63 -21.51
N ARG A 150 4.25 -13.36 -20.71
CA ARG A 150 2.86 -13.67 -20.99
C ARG A 150 1.93 -12.81 -20.16
N GLU A 151 0.87 -12.35 -20.81
CA GLU A 151 -0.23 -11.65 -20.15
C GLU A 151 -1.41 -12.61 -19.99
N THR A 152 -1.97 -12.68 -18.79
CA THR A 152 -3.15 -13.48 -18.48
C THR A 152 -4.20 -12.59 -17.85
N LEU A 153 -5.36 -12.50 -18.48
CA LEU A 153 -6.51 -11.79 -17.92
C LEU A 153 -7.29 -12.75 -17.01
N ILE A 154 -7.46 -12.35 -15.75
CA ILE A 154 -8.07 -13.18 -14.73
C ILE A 154 -9.33 -12.48 -14.23
N PRO A 155 -10.52 -13.08 -14.34
CA PRO A 155 -11.75 -12.50 -13.85
C PRO A 155 -11.63 -12.12 -12.37
N ARG A 156 -12.16 -10.95 -12.03
CA ARG A 156 -12.00 -10.38 -10.69
C ARG A 156 -12.52 -11.32 -9.60
N GLU A 157 -13.66 -11.96 -9.83
CA GLU A 157 -14.37 -12.83 -8.89
C GLU A 157 -13.55 -14.07 -8.51
N GLU A 158 -12.61 -14.47 -9.36
CA GLU A 158 -11.77 -15.64 -9.16
C GLU A 158 -10.67 -15.45 -8.13
N LEU A 159 -10.17 -14.21 -8.01
CA LEU A 159 -8.99 -13.89 -7.19
C LEU A 159 -9.24 -12.77 -6.19
N LEU A 160 -10.36 -12.04 -6.25
CA LEU A 160 -10.60 -10.93 -5.32
C LEU A 160 -10.63 -11.45 -3.88
N ALA A 161 -9.76 -10.85 -3.04
CA ALA A 161 -9.70 -11.15 -1.62
C ALA A 161 -11.07 -11.00 -0.97
N GLU A 162 -11.43 -11.94 -0.10
CA GLU A 162 -12.74 -11.97 0.56
C GLU A 162 -13.08 -10.65 1.26
N LYS A 163 -12.12 -10.11 2.03
CA LYS A 163 -12.23 -8.79 2.68
C LYS A 163 -12.56 -7.64 1.73
N CYS A 164 -12.17 -7.73 0.46
CA CYS A 164 -12.43 -6.70 -0.54
C CYS A 164 -13.81 -6.82 -1.17
N ARG A 165 -14.45 -8.00 -1.12
CA ARG A 165 -15.82 -8.22 -1.62
C ARG A 165 -16.85 -7.41 -0.84
N LEU A 166 -16.63 -7.26 0.46
CA LEU A 166 -17.51 -6.54 1.39
C LEU A 166 -16.99 -5.15 1.79
N CYS A 167 -15.99 -4.62 1.06
CA CYS A 167 -15.33 -3.38 1.45
C CYS A 167 -16.20 -2.15 1.21
N ARG A 168 -16.58 -1.47 2.29
CA ARG A 168 -17.31 -0.18 2.28
C ARG A 168 -16.40 1.05 2.20
N TYR A 169 -15.08 0.84 2.30
CA TYR A 169 -14.09 1.93 2.38
C TYR A 169 -12.94 1.69 1.39
N PRO A 170 -13.19 1.73 0.07
CA PRO A 170 -12.13 1.58 -0.93
C PRO A 170 -11.21 2.81 -0.97
N ASN A 171 -11.72 3.97 -0.58
CA ASN A 171 -10.97 5.22 -0.47
C ASN A 171 -10.40 5.38 0.95
N PRO A 172 -9.19 5.96 1.11
CA PRO A 172 -8.64 6.35 2.40
C PRO A 172 -9.62 7.21 3.20
N VAL A 173 -9.87 6.87 4.47
CA VAL A 173 -10.72 7.66 5.37
C VAL A 173 -9.96 8.84 5.99
N ILE A 174 -8.64 8.73 6.04
CA ILE A 174 -7.71 9.79 6.39
C ILE A 174 -6.57 9.80 5.38
N SER A 175 -6.20 10.98 4.91
CA SER A 175 -5.06 11.22 4.01
C SER A 175 -4.71 12.71 4.01
N ASP A 176 -3.44 13.04 3.84
CA ASP A 176 -2.98 14.40 3.53
C ASP A 176 -3.03 14.67 2.02
N LEU A 177 -2.75 13.63 1.22
CA LEU A 177 -2.83 13.64 -0.23
C LEU A 177 -3.54 12.37 -0.70
N THR A 178 -4.49 12.49 -1.63
CA THR A 178 -5.07 11.33 -2.32
C THR A 178 -4.50 11.29 -3.73
N ILE A 179 -3.98 10.13 -4.13
CA ILE A 179 -3.31 9.92 -5.42
C ILE A 179 -4.22 9.04 -6.27
N GLY A 180 -4.57 9.50 -7.48
CA GLY A 180 -5.49 8.81 -8.36
C GLY A 180 -6.97 8.94 -7.99
N GLU A 181 -7.82 8.36 -8.83
CA GLU A 181 -9.27 8.53 -8.78
C GLU A 181 -9.93 7.74 -7.63
N THR A 182 -10.98 8.34 -7.07
CA THR A 182 -11.79 7.68 -6.04
C THR A 182 -12.55 6.50 -6.63
N VAL A 183 -12.66 5.43 -5.84
CA VAL A 183 -13.42 4.24 -6.19
C VAL A 183 -14.78 4.29 -5.50
N GLU A 184 -15.85 3.95 -6.23
CA GLU A 184 -17.17 3.83 -5.64
C GLU A 184 -17.20 2.75 -4.54
N PRO A 185 -17.72 3.07 -3.33
CA PRO A 185 -17.95 2.09 -2.29
C PRO A 185 -18.82 0.95 -2.78
N ARG A 186 -18.49 -0.28 -2.39
CA ARG A 186 -19.38 -1.41 -2.64
C ARG A 186 -20.54 -1.35 -1.67
N GLU A 187 -21.75 -1.49 -2.19
CA GLU A 187 -22.89 -1.80 -1.35
C GLU A 187 -22.65 -3.19 -0.73
N PRO A 188 -22.67 -3.31 0.61
CA PRO A 188 -22.66 -4.63 1.22
C PRO A 188 -23.92 -5.38 0.74
N ALA A 189 -23.76 -6.65 0.35
CA ALA A 189 -24.93 -7.52 0.27
C ALA A 189 -25.63 -7.44 1.63
N VAL A 190 -26.88 -6.98 1.64
CA VAL A 190 -27.69 -6.95 2.84
C VAL A 190 -27.78 -8.38 3.34
N ASP A 191 -27.38 -8.66 4.58
CA ASP A 191 -27.58 -9.97 5.19
C ASP A 191 -29.08 -10.31 5.05
N GLN A 192 -29.39 -11.29 4.21
CA GLN A 192 -30.74 -11.87 4.07
C GLN A 192 -30.89 -13.03 5.05
#